data_AF-A0A972CZ34-F1
#
_entry.id   AF-A0A972CZ34-F1
#
_cell.length_a   1.000
_cell.length_b   1.000
_cell.length_c   1.000
_cell.angle_alpha   90.00
_cell.angle_beta   90.00
_cell.angle_gamma   90.00
#
_symmetry.space_group_name_H-M   'P 1'
#
loop_
_entity.id
_entity.type
_entity.pdbx_description
1 polymer ?
#
loop_
_entity_poly.entity_id
_entity_poly.type
_entity_poly.pdbx_seq_one_letter_code
_entity_poly.pdbx_strand_id
1 'polypeptide(L)'
;MKKSILALAFLVLTISLVGCSKSGPTDNNEIHVGVAFYPMKDILLLIKDDLKADGYELIIHEFSDYQTPNNLLYNKELDANMIQHDYFLQSFNEANNADLVTVQPIYHATFALYSKDYTSIDEIPNGA
;
A
#
# COMPACT_ATOMS: atom_id res chain seq x y z
N MET A 1 -14.85 44.37 30.15
CA MET A 1 -14.66 42.95 30.48
C MET A 1 -15.47 42.02 29.57
N LYS A 2 -16.82 42.11 29.51
CA LYS A 2 -17.64 41.21 28.65
C LYS A 2 -17.40 41.38 27.13
N LYS A 3 -17.16 42.62 26.65
CA LYS A 3 -16.84 42.90 25.22
C LYS A 3 -15.41 42.49 24.82
N SER A 4 -14.50 42.48 25.78
CA SER A 4 -13.08 42.11 25.62
C SER A 4 -12.89 40.59 25.55
N ILE A 5 -13.72 39.85 26.30
CA ILE A 5 -13.75 38.37 26.28
C ILE A 5 -14.34 37.85 24.96
N LEU A 6 -15.33 38.55 24.40
CA LEU A 6 -15.95 38.18 23.12
C LEU A 6 -15.00 38.36 21.92
N ALA A 7 -14.15 39.41 21.96
CA ALA A 7 -13.15 39.66 20.92
C ALA A 7 -12.00 38.63 20.96
N LEU A 8 -11.62 38.16 22.15
CA LEU A 8 -10.57 37.15 22.32
C LEU A 8 -11.03 35.76 21.89
N ALA A 9 -12.31 35.42 22.10
CA ALA A 9 -12.90 34.17 21.62
C ALA A 9 -13.01 34.12 20.09
N PHE A 10 -13.24 35.26 19.43
CA PHE A 10 -13.30 35.34 17.96
C PHE A 10 -11.90 35.21 17.31
N LEU A 11 -10.86 35.74 17.97
CA LEU A 11 -9.48 35.65 17.48
C LEU A 11 -8.89 34.23 17.59
N VAL A 12 -9.28 33.47 18.62
CA VAL A 12 -8.87 32.06 18.78
C VAL A 12 -9.60 31.15 17.77
N LEU A 13 -10.82 31.49 17.37
CA LEU A 13 -11.57 30.75 16.36
C LEU A 13 -11.04 30.98 14.93
N THR A 14 -10.41 32.13 14.67
CA THR A 14 -9.77 32.41 13.36
C THR A 14 -8.41 31.71 13.19
N ILE A 15 -7.70 31.39 14.28
CA ILE A 15 -6.40 30.68 14.22
C ILE A 15 -6.59 29.17 14.02
N SER A 16 -7.74 28.61 14.42
CA SER A 16 -8.07 27.20 14.20
C SER A 16 -8.49 26.88 12.76
N LEU A 17 -8.65 27.89 11.89
CA LEU A 17 -8.98 27.71 10.47
C LEU A 17 -7.76 27.75 9.52
N VAL A 18 -6.56 28.04 10.01
CA VAL A 18 -5.31 28.04 9.20
C VAL A 18 -4.60 26.66 9.22
N GLY A 19 -5.21 25.65 9.85
CA GLY A 19 -4.70 24.27 9.85
C GLY A 19 -5.15 23.40 8.68
N CYS A 20 -5.96 23.92 7.75
CA CYS A 20 -6.41 23.21 6.56
C CYS A 20 -5.74 23.78 5.30
N SER A 21 -4.41 23.84 5.31
CA SER A 21 -3.68 23.65 4.05
C SER A 21 -3.84 22.17 3.68
N LYS A 22 -5.00 21.82 3.10
CA LYS A 22 -5.00 20.80 2.06
C LYS A 22 -3.99 21.30 1.05
N SER A 23 -2.77 20.77 1.11
CA SER A 23 -1.92 20.63 -0.06
C SER A 23 -2.86 20.11 -1.13
N GLY A 24 -3.31 20.98 -2.04
CA GLY A 24 -3.93 20.52 -3.27
C GLY A 24 -2.95 19.56 -3.95
N PRO A 25 -3.41 18.69 -4.85
CA PRO A 25 -2.50 17.82 -5.58
C PRO A 25 -1.49 18.74 -6.27
N THR A 26 -0.26 18.74 -5.78
CA THR A 26 0.86 18.99 -6.66
C THR A 26 0.75 17.91 -7.71
N ASP A 27 0.52 18.29 -8.97
CA ASP A 27 0.72 17.44 -10.16
C ASP A 27 2.20 17.04 -10.24
N ASN A 28 2.69 16.39 -9.18
CA ASN A 28 3.84 15.53 -9.30
C ASN A 28 3.24 14.25 -9.87
N ASN A 29 3.67 13.88 -11.08
CA ASN A 29 3.33 12.62 -11.72
C ASN A 29 3.98 11.44 -10.95
N GLU A 30 3.94 11.47 -9.62
CA GLU A 30 4.42 10.42 -8.75
C GLU A 30 3.38 9.30 -8.72
N ILE A 31 3.88 8.06 -8.72
CA ILE A 31 3.08 6.85 -8.53
C ILE A 31 3.65 6.13 -7.32
N HIS A 32 2.90 6.13 -6.22
CA HIS A 32 3.29 5.50 -4.97
C HIS A 32 2.80 4.05 -4.93
N VAL A 33 3.75 3.10 -4.94
CA VAL A 33 3.45 1.67 -4.95
C VAL A 33 4.02 0.97 -3.73
N GLY A 34 3.15 0.28 -2.98
CA GLY A 34 3.57 -0.58 -1.87
C GLY A 34 4.01 -1.97 -2.31
N VAL A 35 5.14 -2.45 -1.80
CA VAL A 35 5.67 -3.80 -2.00
C VAL A 35 6.13 -4.41 -0.68
N ALA A 36 6.17 -5.73 -0.57
CA ALA A 36 6.59 -6.40 0.67
C ALA A 36 7.88 -7.21 0.51
N PHE A 37 7.84 -8.28 -0.28
CA PHE A 37 8.95 -9.24 -0.38
C PHE A 37 9.46 -9.39 -1.80
N TYR A 38 10.64 -10.01 -1.93
CA TYR A 38 11.15 -10.44 -3.24
C TYR A 38 10.12 -11.34 -3.94
N PRO A 39 9.87 -11.18 -5.26
CA PRO A 39 10.58 -10.32 -6.23
C PRO A 39 9.93 -8.94 -6.49
N MET A 40 9.00 -8.49 -5.64
CA MET A 40 8.06 -7.43 -6.00
C MET A 40 8.74 -6.09 -6.34
N LYS A 41 9.67 -5.63 -5.51
CA LYS A 41 10.43 -4.41 -5.78
C LYS A 41 11.23 -4.49 -7.09
N ASP A 42 11.88 -5.63 -7.32
CA ASP A 42 12.78 -5.80 -8.45
C ASP A 42 12.02 -5.73 -9.77
N ILE A 43 10.81 -6.29 -9.82
CA ILE A 43 9.92 -6.17 -10.99
C ILE A 43 9.58 -4.71 -11.27
N LEU A 44 9.25 -3.92 -10.24
CA LEU A 44 8.95 -2.49 -10.41
C LEU A 44 10.17 -1.67 -10.85
N LEU A 45 11.38 -2.06 -10.42
CA LEU A 45 12.60 -1.40 -10.86
C LEU A 45 12.89 -1.58 -12.35
N LEU A 46 12.40 -2.65 -12.98
CA LEU A 46 12.58 -2.88 -14.43
C LEU A 46 11.90 -1.82 -15.30
N ILE A 47 10.81 -1.20 -14.80
CA ILE A 47 10.02 -0.22 -15.55
C ILE A 47 10.23 1.22 -15.08
N LYS A 48 11.10 1.44 -14.08
CA LYS A 48 11.27 2.74 -13.44
C LYS A 48 11.76 3.82 -14.42
N ASP A 49 12.71 3.47 -15.29
CA ASP A 49 13.26 4.42 -16.27
C ASP A 49 12.30 4.69 -17.42
N ASP A 50 11.51 3.69 -17.84
CA ASP A 50 10.46 3.85 -18.86
C ASP A 50 9.36 4.79 -18.36
N LEU A 51 8.88 4.60 -17.11
CA LEU A 51 7.93 5.52 -16.48
C LEU A 51 8.47 6.93 -16.39
N LYS A 52 9.76 7.08 -16.06
CA LYS A 52 10.43 8.39 -16.01
C LYS A 52 10.50 9.06 -17.38
N ALA A 53 10.74 8.29 -18.45
CA ALA A 53 10.73 8.79 -19.82
C ALA A 53 9.32 9.25 -20.24
N ASP A 54 8.28 8.58 -19.73
CA ASP A 54 6.87 8.95 -19.91
C ASP A 54 6.41 10.09 -18.99
N GLY A 55 7.31 10.62 -18.15
CA GLY A 55 7.06 11.77 -17.28
C GLY A 55 6.47 11.41 -15.92
N TYR A 56 6.52 10.15 -15.50
CA TYR A 56 6.09 9.66 -14.19
C TYR A 56 7.28 9.30 -13.27
N GLU A 57 7.15 9.60 -11.99
CA GLU A 57 8.13 9.20 -10.97
C GLU A 57 7.59 8.02 -10.15
N LEU A 58 8.22 6.85 -10.27
CA LEU A 58 7.84 5.69 -9.47
C LEU A 58 8.47 5.74 -8.07
N ILE A 59 7.61 5.86 -7.05
CA ILE A 59 7.98 5.85 -5.63
C ILE A 59 7.60 4.50 -5.03
N ILE A 60 8.60 3.71 -4.64
CA ILE A 60 8.40 2.36 -4.09
C ILE A 60 8.50 2.42 -2.56
N HIS A 61 7.46 1.96 -1.89
CA HIS A 61 7.40 1.82 -0.44
C HIS A 61 7.53 0.34 -0.04
N GLU A 62 8.57 -0.01 0.71
CA GLU A 62 8.84 -1.38 1.15
C GLU A 62 8.26 -1.64 2.55
N PHE A 63 7.54 -2.74 2.67
CA PHE A 63 6.89 -3.20 3.89
C PHE A 63 7.40 -4.58 4.30
N SER A 64 7.30 -4.91 5.57
CA SER A 64 7.68 -6.23 6.10
C SER A 64 6.49 -7.18 6.28
N ASP A 65 5.30 -6.79 5.82
CA ASP A 65 4.05 -7.53 5.96
C ASP A 65 3.08 -7.28 4.78
N TYR A 66 2.03 -8.10 4.68
CA TYR A 66 1.02 -8.04 3.61
C TYR A 66 -0.26 -7.26 3.97
N GLN A 67 -0.44 -6.83 5.23
CA GLN A 67 -1.65 -6.16 5.69
C GLN A 67 -1.54 -4.64 5.56
N THR A 68 -0.42 -4.07 5.98
CA THR A 68 -0.13 -2.64 5.94
C THR A 68 -0.35 -2.04 4.53
N PRO A 69 0.13 -2.65 3.43
CA PRO A 69 -0.05 -2.10 2.09
C PRO A 69 -1.51 -1.98 1.65
N ASN A 70 -2.37 -2.91 2.07
CA ASN A 70 -3.81 -2.86 1.75
C ASN A 70 -4.54 -1.76 2.52
N ASN A 71 -4.22 -1.59 3.80
CA ASN A 71 -4.80 -0.51 4.62
C ASN A 71 -4.41 0.87 4.07
N LEU A 72 -3.14 1.06 3.70
CA LEU A 72 -2.67 2.32 3.11
C LEU A 72 -3.31 2.60 1.74
N LEU A 73 -3.43 1.58 0.89
CA LEU A 73 -4.12 1.72 -0.40
C LEU A 73 -5.61 2.07 -0.21
N TYR A 74 -6.30 1.39 0.70
CA TYR A 74 -7.70 1.68 1.02
C TYR A 74 -7.89 3.11 1.56
N ASN A 75 -6.94 3.58 2.37
CA ASN A 75 -6.93 4.96 2.89
C ASN A 75 -6.44 6.00 1.88
N LYS A 76 -6.12 5.61 0.65
CA LYS A 76 -5.61 6.48 -0.43
C LYS A 76 -4.26 7.13 -0.09
N GLU A 77 -3.45 6.45 0.71
CA GLU A 77 -2.06 6.82 1.01
C GLU A 77 -1.07 6.18 0.03
N LEU A 78 -1.52 5.18 -0.74
CA LEU A 78 -0.82 4.60 -1.88
C LEU A 78 -1.73 4.66 -3.11
N ASP A 79 -1.13 4.70 -4.31
CA ASP A 79 -1.87 4.61 -5.57
C ASP A 79 -2.11 3.16 -5.99
N ALA A 80 -1.17 2.27 -5.64
CA ALA A 80 -1.28 0.84 -5.87
C ALA A 80 -0.45 0.04 -4.85
N ASN A 81 -0.65 -1.27 -4.82
CA ASN A 81 0.29 -2.21 -4.21
C ASN A 81 0.48 -3.43 -5.12
N MET A 82 1.63 -4.09 -5.00
CA MET A 82 1.93 -5.33 -5.71
C MET A 82 2.42 -6.37 -4.70
N ILE A 83 1.47 -6.94 -3.96
CA ILE A 83 1.78 -7.77 -2.77
C ILE A 83 1.00 -9.07 -2.66
N GLN A 84 -0.01 -9.31 -3.50
CA GLN A 84 -0.99 -10.37 -3.27
C GLN A 84 -1.55 -10.99 -4.56
N HIS A 85 -2.22 -12.13 -4.39
CA HIS A 85 -3.10 -12.75 -5.37
C HIS A 85 -4.58 -12.48 -5.04
N ASP A 86 -5.48 -12.75 -5.98
CA ASP A 86 -6.91 -12.43 -5.87
C ASP A 86 -7.60 -12.99 -4.62
N TYR A 87 -7.28 -14.22 -4.20
CA TYR A 87 -7.90 -14.81 -2.99
C TYR A 87 -7.60 -14.04 -1.71
N PHE A 88 -6.39 -13.47 -1.59
CA PHE A 88 -5.99 -12.71 -0.40
C PHE A 88 -6.64 -11.32 -0.44
N LEU A 89 -6.74 -10.71 -1.63
CA LEU A 89 -7.47 -9.47 -1.85
C LEU A 89 -8.95 -9.61 -1.48
N GLN A 90 -9.60 -10.69 -1.94
CA GLN A 90 -10.99 -10.98 -1.61
C GLN A 90 -11.17 -11.13 -0.10
N SER A 91 -10.31 -11.90 0.56
CA SER A 91 -10.36 -12.07 2.02
C SER A 91 -10.18 -10.75 2.76
N PHE A 92 -9.29 -9.86 2.29
CA PHE A 92 -9.12 -8.53 2.85
C PHE A 92 -10.37 -7.67 2.68
N ASN A 93 -10.95 -7.64 1.48
CA ASN A 93 -12.17 -6.88 1.20
C ASN A 93 -13.36 -7.35 2.05
N GLU A 94 -13.56 -8.67 2.16
CA GLU A 94 -14.61 -9.27 3.00
C GLU A 94 -14.42 -8.92 4.48
N ALA A 95 -13.19 -8.96 4.99
CA ALA A 95 -12.89 -8.69 6.40
C ALA A 95 -12.94 -7.20 6.78
N ASN A 96 -12.66 -6.30 5.83
CA ASN A 96 -12.50 -4.87 6.10
C ASN A 96 -13.57 -3.98 5.46
N ASN A 97 -14.59 -4.58 4.83
CA ASN A 97 -15.60 -3.88 4.02
C ASN A 97 -14.95 -2.95 2.98
N ALA A 98 -13.85 -3.39 2.40
CA ALA A 98 -13.10 -2.65 1.37
C ALA A 98 -13.54 -3.08 -0.03
N ASP A 99 -13.16 -2.28 -1.01
CA ASP A 99 -13.51 -2.43 -2.43
C ASP A 99 -12.27 -2.38 -3.33
N LEU A 100 -11.13 -2.84 -2.82
CA LEU A 100 -9.89 -2.90 -3.59
C LEU A 100 -10.05 -3.88 -4.76
N VAL A 101 -9.46 -3.54 -5.91
CA VAL A 101 -9.60 -4.33 -7.15
C VAL A 101 -8.24 -4.74 -7.71
N THR A 102 -8.19 -5.92 -8.30
CA THR A 102 -7.03 -6.34 -9.10
C THR A 102 -7.03 -5.57 -10.42
N VAL A 103 -5.95 -4.82 -10.67
CA VAL A 103 -5.76 -4.11 -11.95
C VAL A 103 -5.25 -5.06 -13.03
N GLN A 104 -4.18 -5.79 -12.73
CA GLN A 104 -3.57 -6.74 -13.66
C GLN A 104 -2.77 -7.81 -12.90
N PRO A 105 -2.88 -9.10 -13.26
CA PRO A 105 -1.96 -10.13 -12.81
C PRO A 105 -0.58 -9.92 -13.44
N ILE A 106 0.48 -9.84 -12.63
CA ILE A 106 1.84 -9.56 -13.10
C ILE A 106 2.71 -10.82 -13.16
N TYR A 107 2.69 -11.65 -12.11
CA TYR A 107 3.42 -12.91 -12.07
C TYR A 107 2.72 -13.94 -11.19
N HIS A 108 3.11 -15.21 -11.34
CA HIS A 108 2.63 -16.29 -10.49
C HIS A 108 3.78 -16.83 -9.63
N ALA A 109 3.62 -16.78 -8.31
CA ALA A 109 4.56 -17.40 -7.40
C ALA A 109 4.29 -18.91 -7.33
N THR A 110 5.26 -19.72 -7.74
CA THR A 110 5.15 -21.18 -7.60
C THR A 110 5.43 -21.55 -6.15
N PHE A 111 4.46 -22.19 -5.50
CA PHE A 111 4.65 -22.72 -4.15
C PHE A 111 5.45 -24.02 -4.21
N ALA A 112 6.43 -24.14 -3.31
CA ALA A 112 7.24 -25.33 -3.16
C ALA A 112 7.27 -25.77 -1.70
N LEU A 113 7.28 -27.08 -1.48
CA LEU A 113 7.47 -27.68 -0.18
C LEU A 113 8.96 -27.87 0.06
N TYR A 114 9.42 -27.54 1.27
CA TYR A 114 10.80 -27.72 1.70
C TYR A 114 10.81 -28.49 3.00
N SER A 115 11.73 -29.44 3.13
CA SER A 115 11.95 -30.20 4.36
C SER A 115 13.45 -30.27 4.66
N LYS A 116 13.80 -30.26 5.94
CA LYS A 116 15.16 -30.54 6.41
C LYS A 116 15.42 -32.04 6.53
N ASP A 117 14.36 -32.82 6.76
CA ASP A 117 14.44 -34.21 7.18
C ASP A 117 14.05 -35.20 6.08
N TYR A 118 13.30 -34.74 5.07
CA TYR A 118 12.76 -35.56 3.98
C TYR A 118 13.15 -34.98 2.63
N THR A 119 13.55 -35.84 1.71
CA THR A 119 14.00 -35.47 0.37
C THR A 119 12.93 -35.71 -0.70
N SER A 120 11.88 -36.45 -0.36
CA SER A 120 10.72 -36.68 -1.22
C SER A 120 9.42 -36.73 -0.42
N ILE A 121 8.28 -36.53 -1.10
CA ILE A 121 6.94 -36.62 -0.48
C ILE A 121 6.68 -38.02 0.08
N ASP A 122 7.19 -39.07 -0.58
CA ASP A 122 6.95 -40.46 -0.20
C ASP A 122 7.65 -40.86 1.12
N GLU A 123 8.64 -40.06 1.57
CA GLU A 123 9.33 -40.26 2.85
C GLU A 123 8.55 -39.68 4.05
N ILE A 124 7.51 -38.88 3.80
CA ILE A 124 6.71 -38.24 4.86
C ILE A 124 5.83 -39.30 5.55
N PRO A 125 5.97 -39.52 6.88
CA PRO A 125 5.16 -40.49 7.60
C PRO A 125 3.66 -40.15 7.56
N ASN A 126 2.82 -41.17 7.52
CA ASN A 126 1.37 -40.98 7.59
C ASN A 126 0.97 -40.22 8.88
N GLY A 127 0.26 -39.09 8.72
CA GLY A 127 -0.23 -38.26 9.82
C GLY A 127 0.77 -37.25 10.38
N ALA A 128 1.90 -37.04 9.70
CA ALA A 128 2.80 -35.91 9.94
C ALA A 128 2.15 -34.55 9.59
#